data_AF-A0A066WSM3-F1
#
_entry.id   AF-A0A066WSM3-F1
#
_cell.length_a   1.000
_cell.length_b   1.000
_cell.length_c   1.000
_cell.angle_alpha   90.00
_cell.angle_beta   90.00
_cell.angle_gamma   90.00
#
_symmetry.space_group_name_H-M   'P 1'
#
loop_
_entity.id
_entity.type
_entity.pdbx_description
1 polymer ?
#
loop_
_entity_poly.entity_id
_entity_poly.type
_entity_poly.pdbx_seq_one_letter_code
_entity_poly.pdbx_strand_id
1 'polypeptide(L)' 'MSDFKSYKDLEIYVNSMNLFLKLHPQTLKLPKYELYELGSQLRRSSDSVVSNIVEGYGRRKYKADFIRFLVF' A
#
# COMPACT_ATOMS: atom_id res chain seq x y z
N MET A 1 -24.54 4.66 6.87
CA MET A 1 -23.36 4.06 6.22
C MET A 1 -22.65 5.16 5.47
N SER A 2 -21.35 5.39 5.69
CA SER A 2 -20.60 6.37 4.90
C SER A 2 -20.53 5.90 3.46
N ASP A 3 -21.01 6.73 2.55
CA ASP A 3 -21.02 6.44 1.11
C ASP A 3 -19.64 6.79 0.55
N PHE A 4 -18.72 5.83 0.57
CA PHE A 4 -17.36 5.99 0.05
C PHE A 4 -17.43 6.16 -1.47
N LYS A 5 -17.01 7.33 -1.97
CA LYS A 5 -17.06 7.67 -3.40
C LYS A 5 -15.80 7.19 -4.12
N SER A 6 -14.69 7.03 -3.39
CA SER A 6 -13.39 6.63 -3.92
C SER A 6 -12.60 5.78 -2.92
N TYR A 7 -11.62 5.03 -3.40
CA TYR A 7 -10.63 4.37 -2.55
C TYR A 7 -9.89 5.36 -1.64
N LYS A 8 -9.82 6.64 -2.05
CA LYS A 8 -9.23 7.73 -1.27
C LYS A 8 -9.98 8.03 0.03
N ASP A 9 -11.24 7.62 0.13
CA ASP A 9 -12.07 7.81 1.33
C ASP A 9 -11.87 6.67 2.34
N LEU A 10 -11.15 5.60 1.96
CA LEU A 10 -10.87 4.48 2.85
C LEU A 10 -9.77 4.84 3.84
N GLU A 11 -10.07 4.72 5.13
CA GLU A 11 -9.08 4.96 6.19
C GLU A 11 -7.82 4.10 6.01
N ILE A 12 -7.98 2.84 5.61
CA ILE A 12 -6.85 1.93 5.37
C ILE A 12 -5.96 2.38 4.22
N TYR A 13 -6.52 3.00 3.17
CA TYR A 13 -5.73 3.58 2.08
C TYR A 13 -4.92 4.78 2.59
N VAL A 14 -5.56 5.69 3.33
CA VAL A 14 -4.90 6.87 3.91
C VAL A 14 -3.76 6.45 4.84
N ASN A 15 -4.00 5.47 5.72
CA ASN A 15 -2.99 4.95 6.63
C ASN A 15 -1.81 4.31 5.88
N SER A 16 -2.08 3.50 4.87
CA SER A 16 -1.05 2.84 4.05
C SER A 16 -0.22 3.84 3.26
N MET A 17 -0.87 4.84 2.65
CA MET A 17 -0.17 5.89 1.90
C MET A 17 0.69 6.76 2.81
N ASN A 18 0.20 7.11 4.00
CA ASN A 18 0.98 7.85 5.00
C ASN A 18 2.19 7.04 5.47
N LEU A 19 2.04 5.72 5.65
CA LEU A 19 3.15 4.84 5.99
C LEU A 19 4.20 4.82 4.87
N PHE A 20 3.78 4.62 3.62
CA PHE A 20 4.67 4.64 2.45
C PHE A 20 5.45 5.96 2.34
N LEU A 21 4.76 7.10 2.43
CA LEU A 21 5.37 8.43 2.36
C LEU A 21 6.37 8.69 3.50
N LYS A 22 6.15 8.11 4.68
CA LYS A 22 7.10 8.18 5.80
C LYS A 22 8.29 7.24 5.59
N LEU A 23 8.07 6.01 5.15
CA LEU A 23 9.10 4.98 5.00
C LEU A 23 10.04 5.28 3.82
N HIS A 24 9.49 5.63 2.66
CA HIS A 24 10.25 5.81 1.42
C HIS A 24 11.50 6.69 1.60
N PRO A 25 11.41 7.95 2.09
CA PRO A 25 12.60 8.78 2.27
C PRO A 25 13.55 8.27 3.36
N GLN A 26 13.08 7.53 4.37
CA GLN A 26 13.96 6.95 5.40
C GLN A 26 14.78 5.80 4.85
N THR A 27 14.19 4.96 4.01
CA THR A 27 14.91 3.84 3.37
C THR A 27 16.02 4.31 2.42
N LEU A 28 15.94 5.53 1.89
CA LEU A 28 16.96 6.12 1.03
C LEU A 28 18.18 6.64 1.82
N LYS A 29 18.07 6.75 3.14
CA LYS A 29 19.16 7.16 4.05
C LYS A 29 19.96 5.97 4.59
N LEU A 30 19.57 4.75 4.24
CA LEU A 30 20.29 3.55 4.65
C LEU A 30 21.72 3.52 4.06
N PRO A 31 22.67 2.84 4.73
CA PRO A 31 23.99 2.61 4.17
C PRO A 31 23.91 2.00 2.76
N LYS A 32 24.90 2.28 1.91
CA LYS A 32 24.88 1.88 0.49
C LYS A 32 24.63 0.38 0.27
N TYR A 33 25.12 -0.47 1.17
CA TYR A 33 24.91 -1.91 1.10
C TYR A 33 23.46 -2.31 1.47
N GLU A 34 22.83 -1.63 2.43
CA GLU A 34 21.43 -1.87 2.80
C GLU A 34 20.41 -1.20 1.87
N LEU A 35 20.81 -0.13 1.17
CA LEU A 35 19.92 0.63 0.30
C LEU A 35 19.22 -0.25 -0.76
N TYR A 36 19.95 -1.22 -1.29
CA TYR A 36 19.49 -2.15 -2.32
C TYR A 36 18.98 -3.48 -1.75
N GLU A 37 19.49 -3.90 -0.60
CA GLU A 37 18.99 -5.09 0.11
C GLU A 37 17.69 -4.74 0.87
N LEU A 38 17.80 -4.36 2.15
CA LEU A 38 16.64 -4.08 2.99
C LEU A 38 15.84 -2.88 2.50
N GLY A 39 16.51 -1.81 2.05
CA GLY A 39 15.86 -0.59 1.60
C GLY A 39 14.92 -0.83 0.42
N SER A 40 15.35 -1.65 -0.55
CA SER A 40 14.51 -1.94 -1.72
C SER A 40 13.32 -2.81 -1.36
N GLN A 41 13.51 -3.78 -0.46
CA GLN A 41 12.43 -4.64 0.04
C GLN A 41 11.38 -3.82 0.81
N LEU A 42 11.79 -2.93 1.71
CA LEU A 42 10.91 -2.06 2.49
C LEU A 42 10.10 -1.11 1.61
N ARG A 43 10.71 -0.52 0.57
CA ARG A 43 9.98 0.35 -0.37
C ARG A 43 8.93 -0.43 -1.15
N ARG A 44 9.31 -1.58 -1.74
CA ARG A 44 8.38 -2.39 -2.53
C ARG A 44 7.24 -2.96 -1.69
N SER A 45 7.53 -3.43 -0.48
CA SER A 45 6.49 -3.99 0.40
C SER A 45 5.50 -2.90 0.84
N SER A 46 5.98 -1.72 1.25
CA SER A 46 5.10 -0.61 1.66
C SER A 46 4.26 -0.06 0.49
N ASP A 47 4.84 0.04 -0.71
CA ASP A 47 4.12 0.44 -1.93
C ASP A 47 3.05 -0.60 -2.31
N SER A 48 3.36 -1.90 -2.18
CA SER A 48 2.43 -2.98 -2.55
C SER A 48 1.13 -2.95 -1.76
N VAL A 49 1.16 -2.53 -0.48
CA VAL A 49 -0.04 -2.39 0.34
C VAL A 49 -0.99 -1.35 -0.25
N VAL A 50 -0.46 -0.20 -0.68
CA VAL A 50 -1.26 0.87 -1.31
C VAL A 50 -1.86 0.37 -2.63
N SER A 51 -1.04 -0.22 -3.49
CA SER A 51 -1.46 -0.74 -4.80
C SER A 51 -2.54 -1.80 -4.68
N ASN A 52 -2.38 -2.77 -3.77
CA ASN A 52 -3.36 -3.83 -3.53
C ASN A 52 -4.72 -3.31 -3.04
N ILE A 53 -4.73 -2.27 -2.19
CA ILE A 53 -5.98 -1.63 -1.76
C ILE A 53 -6.70 -0.98 -2.95
N VAL A 54 -5.96 -0.27 -3.80
CA VAL A 54 -6.52 0.42 -4.98
C VAL A 54 -7.06 -0.60 -5.99
N GLU A 55 -6.29 -1.63 -6.31
CA GLU A 55 -6.69 -2.68 -7.25
C GLU A 55 -7.88 -3.50 -6.72
N GLY A 56 -7.85 -3.86 -5.45
CA GLY A 56 -8.96 -4.51 -4.76
C GLY A 56 -10.23 -3.66 -4.81
N TYR A 57 -10.14 -2.36 -4.49
CA TYR A 57 -11.28 -1.45 -4.56
C TYR A 57 -11.88 -1.34 -5.96
N GLY A 58 -11.04 -1.40 -7.00
CA GLY A 58 -11.47 -1.47 -8.40
C GLY A 58 -12.30 -2.73 -8.72
N ARG A 59 -12.05 -3.83 -8.01
CA ARG A 59 -12.74 -5.12 -8.17
C ARG A 59 -13.82 -5.40 -7.12
N ARG A 60 -14.15 -4.42 -6.28
CA ARG A 60 -15.10 -4.55 -5.14
C ARG A 60 -16.49 -5.09 -5.48
N LYS A 61 -16.91 -5.04 -6.75
CA LYS A 61 -18.17 -5.63 -7.23
C LYS A 61 -18.18 -7.16 -7.02
N TYR A 62 -17.02 -7.82 -7.14
CA TYR A 62 -16.86 -9.24 -6.91
C TYR A 62 -16.13 -9.47 -5.60
N LYS A 63 -16.87 -9.90 -4.57
CA LYS A 63 -16.34 -10.02 -3.20
C LYS A 63 -15.10 -10.91 -3.10
N ALA A 64 -15.07 -12.03 -3.81
CA ALA A 64 -13.92 -12.95 -3.78
C ALA A 64 -12.66 -12.30 -4.37
N ASP A 65 -12.78 -11.62 -5.50
CA ASP A 65 -11.66 -10.87 -6.10
C ASP A 65 -11.20 -9.74 -5.18
N PHE A 66 -12.13 -9.00 -4.57
CA PHE A 66 -11.77 -7.94 -3.64
C PHE A 66 -10.94 -8.46 -2.46
N ILE A 67 -11.42 -9.53 -1.81
CA ILE A 67 -10.71 -10.14 -0.69
C ILE A 67 -9.35 -10.67 -1.13
N ARG A 68 -9.25 -11.21 -2.35
CA ARG A 68 -7.98 -11.74 -2.86
C ARG A 68 -6.87 -10.70 -2.82
N PHE A 69 -7.13 -9.48 -3.30
CA PHE A 69 -6.15 -8.37 -3.27
C PHE A 69 -5.81 -7.88 -1.85
N LEU A 70 -6.66 -8.12 -0.86
CA LEU A 70 -6.40 -7.69 0.52
C LEU A 70 -5.63 -8.72 1.34
N VAL A 71 -5.52 -9.96 0.87
CA VAL A 71 -5.00 -11.09 1.65
C VAL A 71 -3.81 -11.77 0.98
N PHE A 72 -3.77 -11.81 -0.36
CA PHE A 72 -2.76 -12.51 -1.16
C PHE A 72 -1.98 -11.53 -2.02
#